data_AF-A0A2J8A7P7-F1
#
_entry.id   AF-A0A2J8A7P7-F1
#
_cell.length_a   1.000
_cell.length_b   1.000
_cell.length_c   1.000
_cell.angle_alpha   90.00
_cell.angle_beta   90.00
_cell.angle_gamma   90.00
#
_symmetry.space_group_name_H-M   'P 1'
#
loop_
_entity.id
_entity.type
_entity.pdbx_description
1 polymer ?
#
loop_
_entity_poly.entity_id
_entity_poly.type
_entity_poly.pdbx_seq_one_letter_code
_entity_poly.pdbx_strand_id
1 'polypeptide(L)' 'MYDCFRPGDVVRAEVVSLGDARSYYLSTAKNELGVVYARSAAAGVAMVPTGWTEMQCPDTQAVEKRKVARLAAAAAAEGQ' A
#
# COMPACT_ATOMS: atom_id res chain seq x y z
N MET A 1 11.71 5.07 2.98
CA MET A 1 11.30 3.69 2.64
C MET A 1 10.43 3.06 3.73
N TYR A 2 10.81 3.20 5.01
CA TYR A 2 10.02 2.74 6.16
C TYR A 2 8.59 3.33 6.24
N ASP A 3 8.41 4.57 5.76
CA ASP A 3 7.07 5.19 5.66
C ASP A 3 6.26 4.74 4.44
N CYS A 4 6.88 4.01 3.51
CA CYS A 4 6.24 3.59 2.26
C CYS A 4 5.77 2.14 2.33
N PHE A 5 6.62 1.25 2.85
CA PHE A 5 6.41 -0.19 2.83
C PHE A 5 6.88 -0.82 4.13
N ARG A 6 6.19 -1.88 4.55
CA ARG A 6 6.59 -2.74 5.66
C ARG A 6 6.51 -4.22 5.28
N PRO A 7 7.25 -5.09 5.99
CA PRO A 7 7.17 -6.53 5.77
C PRO A 7 5.73 -7.03 5.92
N GLY A 8 5.28 -7.83 4.94
CA GLY A 8 3.92 -8.37 4.90
C GLY A 8 2.91 -7.52 4.13
N ASP A 9 3.30 -6.32 3.67
CA ASP A 9 2.46 -5.52 2.77
C ASP A 9 2.39 -6.18 1.39
N VAL A 10 1.20 -6.13 0.77
CA VAL A 10 1.02 -6.50 -0.63
C VAL A 10 1.08 -5.22 -1.46
N VAL A 11 2.04 -5.17 -2.39
CA VAL A 11 2.35 -3.98 -3.18
C VAL A 11 2.09 -4.27 -4.66
N ARG A 12 1.30 -3.41 -5.30
CA ARG A 12 1.17 -3.37 -6.75
C ARG A 12 2.28 -2.50 -7.32
N ALA A 13 3.11 -3.10 -8.17
CA ALA A 13 4.24 -2.42 -8.80
C ALA A 13 4.34 -2.78 -10.29
N GLU A 14 5.07 -1.97 -11.04
CA GLU A 14 5.37 -2.18 -12.45
C GLU A 14 6.81 -2.70 -12.61
N VAL A 15 7.00 -3.69 -13.46
CA VAL A 15 8.33 -4.24 -13.77
C VAL A 15 9.02 -3.30 -14.75
N VAL A 16 10.10 -2.66 -14.31
CA VAL A 16 10.90 -1.76 -15.15
C VAL A 16 11.96 -2.55 -15.93
N SER A 17 12.52 -3.58 -15.31
CA SER A 17 13.52 -4.46 -15.92
C SER A 17 13.52 -5.83 -15.26
N LEU A 18 13.95 -6.84 -16.00
CA LEU A 18 14.14 -8.21 -15.51
C LEU A 18 15.21 -8.29 -14.41
N GLY A 19 16.12 -7.31 -14.37
CA GLY A 19 17.17 -7.23 -13.35
C GLY A 19 18.20 -8.34 -13.49
N ASP A 20 18.38 -9.12 -12.43
CA ASP A 20 19.38 -10.19 -12.36
C ASP A 20 18.73 -11.57 -12.14
N ALA A 21 19.55 -12.61 -11.97
CA ALA A 21 19.07 -13.98 -11.78
C ALA A 21 18.23 -14.21 -10.51
N ARG A 22 18.15 -13.23 -9.61
CA ARG A 22 17.48 -13.34 -8.31
C ARG A 22 16.34 -12.34 -8.13
N SER A 23 16.39 -11.18 -8.78
CA SER A 23 15.49 -10.07 -8.50
C SER A 23 15.11 -9.25 -9.73
N TYR A 24 13.83 -8.89 -9.81
CA TYR A 24 13.28 -7.91 -10.76
C TYR A 24 13.44 -6.48 -10.23
N TYR A 25 13.64 -5.51 -11.12
CA TYR A 25 13.55 -4.10 -10.77
C TYR A 25 12.11 -3.61 -10.93
N LEU A 26 11.52 -3.18 -9.83
CA LEU A 26 10.12 -2.75 -9.75
C LEU A 26 10.02 -1.25 -9.47
N SER A 27 8.95 -0.62 -9.95
CA SER A 27 8.62 0.78 -9.67
C SER A 27 7.19 0.96 -9.17
N THR A 28 7.02 1.89 -8.24
CA THR A 28 5.72 2.34 -7.72
C THR A 28 5.54 3.85 -7.91
N ALA A 29 6.14 4.42 -8.95
CA ALA A 29 6.13 5.87 -9.18
C ALA A 29 4.74 6.43 -9.56
N LYS A 30 3.84 5.59 -10.08
CA LYS A 30 2.49 5.97 -10.49
C LYS A 30 1.51 5.95 -9.30
N ASN A 31 0.45 6.74 -9.38
CA ASN A 31 -0.58 6.87 -8.32
C ASN A 31 -1.36 5.57 -8.05
N GLU A 32 -1.49 4.72 -9.06
CA GLU A 32 -2.21 3.44 -8.98
C GLU A 32 -1.30 2.30 -8.49
N LEU A 33 -0.03 2.61 -8.23
CA LEU A 33 1.01 1.68 -7.77
C LEU A 33 1.43 2.05 -6.35
N GLY A 34 1.63 1.03 -5.53
CA GLY A 34 1.78 1.17 -4.09
C GLY A 34 1.13 0.01 -3.33
N VAL A 35 1.02 0.18 -2.02
CA VAL A 35 0.39 -0.77 -1.10
C VAL A 35 -1.10 -0.86 -1.40
N VAL A 36 -1.57 -2.08 -1.68
CA VAL A 36 -2.99 -2.40 -1.93
C VAL A 36 -3.63 -3.08 -0.72
N TYR A 37 -2.82 -3.74 0.10
CA TYR A 37 -3.24 -4.39 1.31
C TYR A 37 -2.12 -4.34 2.34
N ALA A 38 -2.48 -3.97 3.56
CA ALA A 38 -1.60 -3.95 4.71
C ALA A 38 -2.33 -4.51 5.93
N ARG A 39 -1.55 -5.07 6.86
CA ARG A 39 -2.04 -5.59 8.14
C ARG A 39 -1.49 -4.71 9.26
N SER A 40 -2.34 -4.31 10.20
CA SER A 40 -1.91 -3.51 11.34
C SER A 40 -0.92 -4.30 12.18
N ALA A 41 0.20 -3.67 12.57
CA ALA A 41 1.20 -4.31 13.40
C ALA A 41 0.69 -4.58 14.82
N ALA A 42 -0.20 -3.73 15.33
CA ALA A 42 -0.71 -3.83 16.70
C ALA A 42 -1.88 -4.81 16.83
N ALA A 43 -2.80 -4.81 15.86
CA ALA A 43 -4.05 -5.57 15.93
C ALA A 43 -4.06 -6.81 15.02
N GLY A 44 -3.17 -6.90 14.03
CA GLY A 44 -3.17 -8.01 13.09
C GLY A 44 -4.37 -8.04 12.13
N VAL A 45 -5.14 -6.95 12.03
CA VAL A 45 -6.28 -6.83 11.12
C VAL A 45 -5.94 -6.06 9.85
N ALA A 46 -6.76 -6.22 8.81
CA ALA A 46 -6.59 -5.50 7.56
C ALA A 46 -6.81 -4.00 7.77
N MET A 47 -5.89 -3.18 7.27
CA MET A 47 -5.99 -1.73 7.37
C MET A 47 -6.80 -1.16 6.21
N VAL A 48 -7.47 -0.05 6.47
CA VAL A 48 -8.25 0.69 5.47
C VAL A 48 -7.43 1.88 4.99
N PRO A 49 -7.32 2.13 3.67
CA PRO A 49 -6.67 3.32 3.16
C PRO A 49 -7.50 4.57 3.51
N THR A 50 -6.88 5.54 4.18
CA THR A 50 -7.52 6.83 4.51
C THR A 50 -7.01 7.97 3.63
N GLY A 51 -5.85 7.79 3.00
CA GLY A 51 -5.29 8.74 2.05
C GLY A 51 -4.14 8.14 1.25
N TRP A 52 -3.43 8.98 0.52
CA TRP A 52 -2.32 8.58 -0.36
C TRP A 52 -1.08 8.07 0.37
N THR A 53 -0.93 8.47 1.64
CA THR A 53 0.27 8.23 2.46
C THR A 53 -0.04 7.48 3.75
N GLU A 54 -1.30 7.17 4.02
CA GLU A 54 -1.75 6.70 5.33
C GLU A 54 -2.82 5.61 5.19
N MET A 55 -2.69 4.59 6.04
CA MET A 55 -3.71 3.57 6.27
C MET A 55 -4.06 3.58 7.75
N GLN A 56 -5.33 3.34 8.07
CA GLN A 56 -5.82 3.30 9.43
C GLN A 56 -6.34 1.91 9.78
N CYS A 57 -6.01 1.46 11.00
CA CYS A 57 -6.59 0.26 11.57
C CYS A 57 -8.04 0.56 12.01
N PRO A 58 -9.05 -0.22 11.58
CA PRO A 58 -10.43 0.03 11.97
C PRO A 58 -10.67 -0.18 13.48
N ASP A 59 -9.94 -1.10 14.12
CA ASP A 59 -10.18 -1.47 15.53
C ASP A 59 -9.46 -0.52 16.52
N THR A 60 -8.18 -0.25 16.26
CA THR A 60 -7.35 0.55 17.17
C THR A 60 -7.29 2.02 16.78
N GLN A 61 -7.86 2.37 15.62
CA GLN A 61 -7.75 3.69 14.99
C GLN A 61 -6.32 4.17 14.76
N ALA A 62 -5.33 3.30 14.92
CA ALA A 62 -3.92 3.63 14.72
C ALA A 62 -3.66 3.93 13.24
N VAL A 63 -3.03 5.07 12.97
CA VAL A 63 -2.64 5.49 11.63
C VAL A 63 -1.20 5.05 11.38
N GLU A 64 -0.99 4.33 10.28
CA GLU A 64 0.33 3.91 9.82
C GLU A 64 0.61 4.48 8.43
N LYS A 65 1.80 5.06 8.27
CA LYS A 65 2.24 5.60 6.98
C LYS A 65 2.56 4.48 5.99
N ARG A 66 2.01 4.57 4.78
CA ARG A 66 2.24 3.66 3.64
C ARG A 66 2.09 4.41 2.32
N LYS A 67 2.79 3.98 1.27
CA LYS A 67 2.57 4.49 -0.10
C LYS A 67 1.32 3.82 -0.67
N VAL A 68 0.14 4.35 -0.38
CA VAL A 68 -1.12 3.71 -0.77
C VAL A 68 -1.36 3.85 -2.27
N ALA A 69 -1.75 2.74 -2.91
CA ALA A 69 -2.18 2.74 -4.30
C ALA A 69 -3.64 3.18 -4.40
N ARG A 70 -3.98 4.07 -5.35
CA ARG A 70 -5.39 4.33 -5.65
C ARG A 70 -5.98 3.14 -6.39
N LEU A 71 -6.88 2.43 -5.72
CA LEU A 71 -7.65 1.34 -6.32
C LEU A 71 -8.91 1.90 -6.97
N ALA A 72 -9.19 1.49 -8.21
CA ALA A 72 -10.41 1.90 -8.91
C ALA A 72 -11.69 1.48 -8.16
N ALA A 73 -11.64 0.40 -7.36
CA ALA A 73 -12.75 -0.03 -6.51
C ALA A 73 -12.93 0.82 -5.24
N ALA A 74 -11.85 1.40 -4.68
CA ALA A 74 -11.93 2.27 -3.51
C ALA A 74 -12.41 3.69 -3.88
N ALA A 75 -12.12 4.14 -5.11
CA ALA A 75 -12.60 5.42 -5.64
C ALA A 75 -14.15 5.49 -5.77
N ALA A 76 -14.86 4.36 -5.72
CA ALA A 76 -16.32 4.34 -5.68
C ALA A 76 -16.92 4.81 -4.34
N ALA A 77 -16.10 4.95 -3.29
CA ALA A 77 -16.54 5.42 -1.98
C ALA A 77 -16.27 6.92 -1.72
N GLU A 78 -15.53 7.61 -2.60
CA GLU A 78 -15.27 9.07 -2.52
C GLU A 78 -16.09 9.83 -3.59
N GLY A 79 -17.39 9.58 -3.61
CA GLY A 79 -18.34 10.29 -4.45
C GLY A 79 -19.60 10.64 -3.68
N GLN A 80 -19.53 11.69 -2.85
CA GLN A 80 -20.65 12.49 -2.34
C GLN A 80 -20.15 13.88 -1.94
#